data_AF-A0A1G3B7B5-F1
#
_entry.id   AF-A0A1G3B7B5-F1
#
_cell.length_a   1.000
_cell.length_b   1.000
_cell.length_c   1.000
_cell.angle_alpha   90.00
_cell.angle_beta   90.00
_cell.angle_gamma   90.00
#
_symmetry.space_group_name_H-M   'P 1'
#
loop_
_entity.id
_entity.type
_entity.pdbx_description
1 polymer ?
#
loop_
_entity_poly.entity_id
_entity_poly.type
_entity_poly.pdbx_seq_one_letter_code
_entity_poly.pdbx_strand_id
1 'polypeptide(L)'
;MLNKDQKRGLTIALRVVEENMQNIEHILNSKIHKGILYDTNCNIAPEIKEEMLKRVAFVKDRIKIISNLFALEKEYREGLRKIFGILPSCWEIIENVSVTICSGNS
;
A
#
# COMPACT_ATOMS: atom_id res chain seq x y z
N MET A 1 16.45 -21.85 -8.54
CA MET A 1 15.98 -20.66 -9.29
C MET A 1 14.45 -20.65 -9.21
N LEU A 2 13.83 -19.51 -8.89
CA LEU A 2 12.35 -19.43 -8.78
C LEU A 2 11.70 -19.44 -10.17
N ASN A 3 10.58 -20.15 -10.30
CA ASN A 3 9.75 -20.09 -11.50
C ASN A 3 8.98 -18.76 -11.59
N LYS A 4 8.29 -18.52 -12.72
CA LYS A 4 7.60 -17.25 -12.98
C LYS A 4 6.54 -16.91 -11.92
N ASP A 5 5.74 -17.89 -11.52
CA ASP A 5 4.66 -17.68 -10.53
C ASP A 5 5.21 -17.45 -9.13
N GLN A 6 6.28 -18.15 -8.76
CA GLN A 6 7.01 -17.94 -7.50
C GLN A 6 7.65 -16.55 -7.45
N LYS A 7 8.27 -16.10 -8.54
CA LYS A 7 8.80 -14.73 -8.65
C LYS A 7 7.68 -13.70 -8.50
N ARG A 8 6.55 -13.90 -9.17
CA ARG A 8 5.38 -13.02 -9.07
C ARG A 8 4.84 -12.94 -7.63
N GLY A 9 4.66 -14.08 -6.97
CA GLY A 9 4.21 -14.15 -5.59
C GLY A 9 5.18 -13.43 -4.64
N LEU A 10 6.49 -13.66 -4.81
CA LEU A 10 7.53 -13.00 -4.03
C LEU A 10 7.54 -11.47 -4.26
N THR A 11 7.40 -11.02 -5.51
CA THR A 11 7.29 -9.60 -5.84
C THR A 11 6.11 -8.94 -5.13
N ILE A 12 4.94 -9.58 -5.13
CA ILE A 12 3.75 -9.05 -4.44
C ILE A 12 3.98 -8.97 -2.93
N ALA A 13 4.51 -10.03 -2.33
CA ALA A 13 4.77 -10.07 -0.89
C ALA A 13 5.77 -8.99 -0.46
N LEU A 14 6.91 -8.86 -1.15
CA LEU A 14 7.92 -7.86 -0.85
C LEU A 14 7.39 -6.43 -1.05
N ARG A 15 6.52 -6.23 -2.05
CA ARG A 15 5.87 -4.93 -2.28
C ARG A 15 4.97 -4.53 -1.11
N VAL A 16 4.14 -5.44 -0.60
CA VAL A 16 3.29 -5.16 0.57
C VAL A 16 4.15 -4.76 1.77
N VAL A 17 5.29 -5.42 1.97
CA VAL A 17 6.23 -5.05 3.05
C VAL A 17 6.83 -3.66 2.79
N GLU A 18 7.28 -3.38 1.57
CA GLU A 18 7.83 -2.07 1.18
C GLU A 18 6.84 -0.92 1.40
N GLU A 19 5.59 -1.08 0.97
CA GLU A 19 4.51 -0.11 1.15
C GLU A 19 4.25 0.17 2.65
N ASN A 20 4.24 -0.88 3.48
CA ASN A 20 4.09 -0.72 4.93
C ASN A 20 5.30 -0.02 5.57
N MET A 21 6.52 -0.31 5.12
CA MET A 21 7.72 0.41 5.58
C MET A 21 7.67 1.89 5.24
N GLN A 22 7.15 2.24 4.06
CA GLN A 22 6.97 3.63 3.64
C GLN A 22 5.87 4.34 4.44
N ASN A 23 4.79 3.64 4.80
CA ASN A 23 3.77 4.18 5.70
C ASN A 23 4.30 4.46 7.11
N ILE A 24 5.09 3.54 7.68
CA ILE A 24 5.73 3.73 8.98
C ILE A 24 6.67 4.94 8.94
N GLU A 25 7.52 5.04 7.91
CA GLU A 25 8.42 6.19 7.73
C GLU A 25 7.64 7.52 7.62
N HIS A 26 6.50 7.52 6.92
CA HIS A 26 5.64 8.69 6.83
C HIS A 26 5.07 9.08 8.20
N ILE A 27 4.56 8.12 8.97
CA ILE A 27 4.03 8.36 10.33
C ILE A 27 5.13 8.91 11.25
N LEU A 28 6.31 8.30 11.25
CA LEU A 28 7.44 8.73 12.08
C LEU A 28 7.92 10.14 11.75
N ASN A 29 7.83 10.55 10.48
CA ASN A 29 8.24 11.88 10.03
C ASN A 29 7.15 12.94 10.15
N SER A 30 5.90 12.54 10.34
CA SER A 30 4.77 13.44 10.53
C SER A 30 4.62 13.81 12.00
N LYS A 31 4.72 15.11 12.35
CA LYS A 31 4.51 15.56 13.74
C LYS A 31 3.07 15.31 14.23
N ILE A 32 2.10 15.42 13.33
CA ILE A 32 0.67 15.19 13.61
C ILE A 32 0.09 14.48 12.39
N HIS A 33 -0.53 13.32 12.58
CA HIS A 33 -1.30 12.67 11.52
C HIS A 33 -2.79 12.99 11.77
N LYS A 34 -3.37 13.84 10.92
CA LYS A 34 -4.80 14.19 11.00
C LYS A 34 -5.61 13.19 10.19
N GLY A 35 -6.26 12.26 10.87
CA GLY A 35 -7.25 11.38 10.28
C GLY A 35 -8.64 12.03 10.29
N ILE A 36 -9.53 11.52 9.43
CA ILE A 36 -10.92 11.99 9.38
C ILE A 36 -11.67 11.68 10.68
N LEU A 37 -11.30 10.59 11.35
CA LEU A 37 -11.94 10.10 12.58
C LEU A 37 -11.04 10.18 13.82
N TYR A 38 -9.74 10.49 13.68
CA TYR A 38 -8.81 10.59 14.80
C TYR A 38 -7.57 11.41 14.42
N ASP A 39 -7.01 12.14 15.38
CA ASP A 39 -5.68 12.73 15.27
C ASP A 39 -4.66 11.84 16.01
N THR A 40 -3.59 11.43 15.35
CA THR A 40 -2.47 10.73 16.00
C THR A 40 -1.36 11.72 16.27
N ASN A 41 -1.09 11.98 17.56
CA ASN A 41 0.06 12.76 17.98
C ASN A 41 1.25 11.83 18.19
N CYS A 42 2.27 11.94 17.32
CA CYS A 42 3.43 11.05 17.36
C CYS A 42 4.45 11.59 18.37
N ASN A 43 4.15 11.48 19.66
CA ASN A 43 5.06 11.83 20.77
C ASN A 43 6.09 10.71 21.02
N ILE A 44 6.73 10.23 19.95
CA ILE A 44 7.78 9.22 20.05
C ILE A 44 9.09 9.93 20.41
N ALA A 45 9.80 9.41 21.41
CA ALA A 45 11.11 9.93 21.81
C ALA A 45 12.09 9.90 20.60
N PRO A 46 12.93 10.92 20.40
CA PRO A 46 13.83 11.01 19.25
C PRO A 46 14.69 9.76 19.03
N GLU A 47 15.17 9.15 20.12
CA GLU A 47 16.03 7.97 20.11
C GLU A 47 15.28 6.74 19.56
N ILE A 48 14.02 6.57 19.99
CA ILE A 48 13.14 5.49 19.52
C ILE A 48 12.79 5.71 18.05
N LYS A 49 12.51 6.95 17.65
CA LYS A 49 12.25 7.30 16.24
C LYS A 49 13.47 6.96 15.37
N GLU A 50 14.66 7.31 15.80
CA GLU A 50 15.90 7.02 15.06
C GLU A 50 16.12 5.51 14.92
N GLU A 51 15.90 4.75 15.99
CA GLU A 51 15.99 3.29 15.96
C GLU A 51 14.98 2.68 14.98
N MET A 52 13.74 3.15 14.99
CA MET A 52 12.71 2.67 14.06
C MET A 52 13.07 2.99 12.60
N LEU A 53 13.60 4.19 12.33
CA LEU A 53 14.05 4.56 10.99
C LEU A 53 15.22 3.67 10.52
N LYS A 54 16.17 3.34 11.40
CA LYS A 54 17.24 2.37 11.10
C LYS A 54 16.68 1.00 10.75
N ARG A 55 15.68 0.51 11.48
CA ARG A 55 15.00 -0.77 11.20
C ARG A 55 14.27 -0.74 9.85
N VAL A 56 13.57 0.36 9.54
CA VAL A 56 12.90 0.56 8.24
C VAL A 56 13.91 0.54 7.10
N ALA A 57 15.03 1.26 7.23
CA ALA A 57 16.09 1.28 6.24
C ALA A 57 16.69 -0.12 6.02
N PHE A 58 16.95 -0.85 7.11
CA PHE A 58 17.44 -2.23 7.05
C PHE A 58 16.48 -3.14 6.26
N VAL A 59 15.17 -3.07 6.51
CA VAL A 59 14.19 -3.89 5.77
C VAL A 59 14.17 -3.54 4.29
N LYS A 60 14.19 -2.25 3.92
CA LYS A 60 14.25 -1.82 2.52
C LYS A 60 15.51 -2.32 1.80
N ASP A 61 16.65 -2.30 2.47
CA ASP A 61 17.90 -2.86 1.93
C ASP A 61 17.79 -4.37 1.71
N ARG A 62 17.15 -5.11 2.63
CA ARG A 62 16.90 -6.55 2.44
C ARG A 62 15.99 -6.82 1.25
N ILE A 63 14.93 -6.02 1.07
CA ILE A 63 14.04 -6.12 -0.10
C ILE A 63 14.84 -5.89 -1.38
N LYS A 64 15.72 -4.88 -1.43
CA LYS A 64 16.59 -4.60 -2.57
C LYS A 64 17.52 -5.77 -2.90
N ILE A 65 18.16 -6.36 -1.89
CA ILE A 65 19.03 -7.52 -2.07
C ILE A 65 18.24 -8.70 -2.65
N ILE A 66 17.08 -9.02 -2.08
CA ILE A 66 16.24 -10.13 -2.54
C ILE A 66 15.73 -9.88 -3.97
N SER A 67 15.32 -8.65 -4.27
CA SER A 67 14.90 -8.23 -5.62
C SER A 67 15.99 -8.48 -6.65
N ASN A 68 17.23 -8.11 -6.33
CA ASN A 68 18.37 -8.33 -7.22
C ASN A 68 18.71 -9.82 -7.35
N LEU A 69 18.73 -10.55 -6.24
CA LEU A 69 19.06 -11.98 -6.20
C LEU A 69 18.13 -12.82 -7.08
N PHE A 70 16.84 -12.49 -7.10
CA PHE A 70 15.85 -13.24 -7.88
C PHE A 70 15.49 -12.58 -9.21
N ALA A 71 16.12 -11.45 -9.56
CA ALA A 71 15.80 -10.62 -10.71
C ALA A 71 14.28 -10.38 -10.81
N LEU A 72 13.71 -9.84 -9.72
CA LEU A 72 12.29 -9.54 -9.64
C LEU A 72 11.95 -8.32 -10.49
N GLU A 73 10.82 -8.39 -11.19
CA GLU A 73 10.36 -7.29 -12.05
C GLU A 73 9.86 -6.10 -11.22
N LYS A 74 10.41 -4.91 -11.50
CA LYS A 74 9.93 -3.65 -10.96
C LYS A 74 8.78 -3.14 -11.84
N GLU A 75 7.56 -3.19 -11.32
CA GLU A 75 6.38 -2.75 -12.04
C GLU A 75 6.17 -1.24 -11.84
N TYR A 76 6.14 -0.46 -12.92
CA TYR A 76 5.90 0.97 -12.87
C TYR A 76 4.38 1.24 -12.81
N ARG A 77 3.87 1.62 -11.63
CA ARG A 77 2.45 1.89 -11.41
C ARG A 77 2.10 3.37 -11.56
N GLU A 78 2.15 3.91 -12.76
CA GLU A 78 1.48 5.19 -13.04
C GLU A 78 -0.06 5.02 -13.24
N GLY A 79 -0.56 3.80 -13.50
CA GLY A 79 -1.96 3.60 -13.91
C GLY A 79 -2.95 3.03 -12.87
N LEU A 80 -2.50 2.25 -11.88
CA LEU A 80 -3.42 1.48 -11.02
C LEU A 80 -4.22 2.35 -10.02
N ARG A 81 -3.73 3.55 -9.66
CA ARG A 81 -4.52 4.53 -8.89
C ARG A 81 -5.76 5.02 -9.66
N LYS A 82 -5.73 5.09 -11.01
CA LYS A 82 -6.91 5.43 -11.79
C LYS A 82 -7.96 4.33 -11.74
N ILE A 83 -7.56 3.05 -11.82
CA ILE A 83 -8.50 1.92 -11.79
C ILE A 83 -9.20 1.82 -10.42
N PHE A 84 -8.47 1.98 -9.32
CA PHE A 84 -9.08 2.00 -7.99
C PHE A 84 -9.92 3.27 -7.71
N GLY A 85 -9.67 4.38 -8.40
CA GLY A 85 -10.55 5.56 -8.35
C GLY A 85 -11.85 5.37 -9.13
N ILE A 86 -11.87 4.52 -10.15
CA ILE A 86 -13.05 4.23 -11.00
C ILE A 86 -13.92 3.12 -10.39
N LEU A 87 -13.36 2.23 -9.56
CA LEU A 87 -14.09 1.15 -8.91
C LEU A 87 -15.28 1.62 -8.05
N PRO A 88 -15.15 2.66 -7.19
CA PRO A 88 -16.27 3.21 -6.45
C PRO A 88 -17.39 3.74 -7.36
N SER A 89 -17.03 4.45 -8.44
CA SER A 89 -18.02 4.96 -9.41
C SER A 89 -18.71 3.83 -10.18
N CYS A 90 -18.00 2.74 -10.48
CA CYS A 90 -18.61 1.56 -11.11
C CYS A 90 -19.58 0.85 -10.15
N TRP A 91 -19.29 0.84 -8.84
CA TRP A 91 -20.17 0.29 -7.83
C TRP A 91 -21.47 1.10 -7.70
N GLU A 92 -21.39 2.43 -7.62
CA GLU A 92 -22.57 3.31 -7.59
C GLU A 92 -23.45 3.15 -8.84
N ILE A 93 -22.84 2.95 -10.02
CA ILE A 93 -23.61 2.70 -11.26
C ILE A 93 -24.38 1.38 -11.15
N ILE A 94 -23.75 0.31 -10.69
CA ILE A 94 -24.38 -1.01 -10.53
C ILE A 94 -25.51 -0.95 -9.50
N GLU A 95 -25.31 -0.23 -8.40
CA GLU A 95 -26.30 -0.08 -7.33
C GLU A 95 -27.51 0.75 -7.78
N ASN A 96 -27.30 1.83 -8.54
CA ASN A 96 -28.40 2.63 -9.10
C ASN A 96 -29.20 1.87 -10.17
N VAL A 97 -28.53 1.05 -10.99
CA VAL A 97 -29.21 0.21 -11.99
C VAL A 97 -30.05 -0.88 -11.31
N SER A 98 -29.56 -1.52 -10.24
CA SER A 98 -30.31 -2.55 -9.53
C SER A 98 -31.55 -1.99 -8.82
N VAL A 99 -31.45 -0.78 -8.25
CA VAL A 99 -32.59 -0.07 -7.65
C VAL A 99 -33.64 0.30 -8.69
N THR A 100 -33.23 0.73 -9.89
CA THR A 100 -34.15 1.13 -10.97
C THR A 100 -34.91 -0.08 -11.55
N ILE A 101 -34.26 -1.24 -11.65
CA ILE A 101 -34.90 -2.47 -12.16
C ILE A 101 -35.93 -3.02 -11.14
N CYS A 102 -35.68 -2.89 -9.84
CA CYS A 102 -36.56 -3.39 -8.79
C CYS A 102 -37.78 -2.47 -8.48
N SER A 103 -37.76 -1.22 -8.95
CA SER A 103 -38.84 -0.23 -8.71
C SER A 103 -39.76 -0.01 -9.91
N GLY A 104 -39.52 -0.70 -11.04
CA GLY A 104 -40.33 -0.61 -12.27
C GLY A 104 -41.42 -1.67 -12.44
N ASN A 105 -41.68 -2.53 -11.44
CA ASN A 105 -42.73 -3.54 -11.47
C ASN A 105 -43.67 -3.39 -10.25
N SER A 106 -44.34 -2.24 -10.14
CA SER A 106 -45.44 -2.03 -9.20
C SER A 106 -46.66 -1.50 -9.93
#